data_AF-A0A1R3FWN1-F1
#
_entry.id   AF-A0A1R3FWN1-F1
#
_cell.length_a   1.000
_cell.length_b   1.000
_cell.length_c   1.000
_cell.angle_alpha   90.00
_cell.angle_beta   90.00
_cell.angle_gamma   90.00
#
_symmetry.space_group_name_H-M   'P 1'
#
loop_
_entity.id
_entity.type
_entity.pdbx_description
1 polymer ?
#
loop_
_entity_poly.entity_id
_entity_poly.type
_entity_poly.pdbx_seq_one_letter_code
_entity_poly.pdbx_strand_id
1 'polypeptide(L)'
;MDVDIPTEEMEWLLKSVVAKMRDDASLEAVRETVKALNLDTSVIPLSSCNVLLVFKEASKRDEFLKHPGEFMDIVCSEFNS
;
A
#
# COMPACT_ATOMS: atom_id res chain seq x y z
N MET A 1 16.96 -24.70 -9.57
CA MET A 1 15.70 -24.44 -10.28
C MET A 1 15.50 -22.95 -10.20
N ASP A 2 15.89 -22.24 -11.25
CA ASP A 2 15.53 -20.85 -11.43
C ASP A 2 14.02 -20.82 -11.67
N VAL A 3 13.29 -20.30 -10.70
CA VAL A 3 11.86 -20.10 -10.82
C VAL A 3 11.71 -18.85 -11.66
N ASP A 4 11.40 -19.00 -12.94
CA ASP A 4 10.93 -17.90 -13.79
C ASP A 4 9.60 -17.43 -13.20
N ILE A 5 9.65 -16.47 -12.28
CA ILE A 5 8.46 -15.79 -11.79
C ILE A 5 7.95 -14.94 -12.96
N PRO A 6 6.71 -15.16 -13.44
CA PRO A 6 6.18 -14.38 -14.54
C PRO A 6 6.24 -12.89 -14.20
N THR A 7 6.86 -12.11 -15.07
CA THR A 7 7.12 -10.68 -14.82
C THR A 7 5.83 -9.89 -14.56
N GLU A 8 4.71 -10.30 -15.19
CA GLU A 8 3.36 -9.77 -14.94
C GLU A 8 2.87 -10.03 -13.50
N GLU A 9 3.21 -11.17 -12.90
CA GLU A 9 2.86 -11.48 -11.51
C GLU A 9 3.67 -10.67 -10.50
N MET A 10 4.71 -9.94 -10.92
CA MET A 10 5.48 -9.04 -10.06
C MET A 10 5.14 -7.56 -10.26
N GLU A 11 4.44 -7.19 -11.34
CA GLU A 11 4.11 -5.79 -11.61
C GLU A 11 3.21 -5.15 -10.54
N TRP A 12 2.37 -5.94 -9.87
CA TRP A 12 1.53 -5.44 -8.78
C TRP A 12 2.36 -5.06 -7.53
N LEU A 13 3.53 -5.69 -7.31
CA LEU A 13 4.43 -5.33 -6.21
C LEU A 13 4.95 -3.91 -6.39
N LEU A 14 5.29 -3.52 -7.63
CA LEU A 14 5.73 -2.15 -7.95
C LEU A 14 4.63 -1.12 -7.70
N LYS A 15 3.37 -1.54 -7.67
CA LYS A 15 2.22 -0.65 -7.42
C LYS A 15 1.74 -0.74 -5.97
N SER A 16 2.46 -1.44 -5.10
CA SER A 16 2.02 -1.70 -3.73
C SER A 16 2.82 -0.93 -2.69
N VAL A 17 2.17 -0.56 -1.59
CA VAL A 17 2.80 0.02 -0.39
C VAL A 17 2.31 -0.73 0.84
N VAL A 18 3.24 -1.11 1.70
CA VAL A 18 2.91 -1.57 3.04
C VAL A 18 2.85 -0.35 3.96
N ALA A 19 1.71 -0.13 4.58
CA ALA A 19 1.50 0.94 5.54
C ALA A 19 1.14 0.35 6.91
N LYS A 20 1.65 0.98 7.96
CA LYS A 20 1.23 0.70 9.33
C LYS A 20 0.15 1.70 9.71
N MET A 21 -0.96 1.14 10.16
CA MET A 21 -2.05 1.88 10.79
C MET A 21 -1.58 2.33 12.17
N ARG A 22 -1.98 3.53 12.57
CA ARG A 22 -1.82 3.96 13.97
C ARG A 22 -2.58 3.00 14.90
N ASP A 23 -2.09 2.87 16.14
CA ASP A 23 -2.68 1.96 17.13
C ASP A 23 -4.14 2.30 17.50
N ASP A 24 -4.58 3.53 17.23
CA ASP A 24 -5.95 4.02 17.44
C ASP A 24 -6.82 3.99 16.16
N ALA A 25 -6.24 3.63 15.01
CA ALA A 25 -6.95 3.60 13.73
C ALA A 25 -7.54 2.21 13.45
N SER A 26 -8.79 2.17 12.98
CA SER A 26 -9.43 0.95 12.50
C SER A 26 -9.20 0.76 10.99
N LEU A 27 -9.28 -0.49 10.52
CA LEU A 27 -9.25 -0.79 9.09
C LEU A 27 -10.35 -0.04 8.31
N GLU A 28 -11.51 0.18 8.94
CA GLU A 28 -12.61 0.96 8.34
C GLU A 28 -12.22 2.42 8.16
N ALA A 29 -11.63 3.05 9.18
CA ALA A 29 -11.14 4.43 9.09
C ALA A 29 -10.08 4.59 7.98
N VAL A 30 -9.21 3.59 7.82
CA VAL A 30 -8.25 3.54 6.71
C VAL A 30 -8.96 3.47 5.36
N ARG A 31 -9.96 2.59 5.20
CA ARG A 31 -10.73 2.49 3.95
C ARG A 31 -11.50 3.77 3.64
N GLU A 32 -12.07 4.43 4.64
CA GLU A 32 -12.75 5.71 4.49
C GLU A 32 -11.77 6.82 4.09
N THR A 33 -10.59 6.85 4.70
CA THR A 33 -9.53 7.82 4.34
C THR A 33 -9.08 7.64 2.90
N VAL A 34 -8.80 6.39 2.47
CA VAL A 34 -8.41 6.08 1.09
C VAL A 34 -9.49 6.52 0.09
N LYS A 35 -10.77 6.30 0.42
CA LYS A 35 -11.91 6.79 -0.38
C LYS A 35 -12.01 8.32 -0.39
N ALA A 36 -11.84 8.97 0.77
CA ALA A 36 -11.92 10.43 0.90
C ALA A 36 -10.80 11.15 0.14
N LEU A 37 -9.61 10.53 0.09
CA LEU A 37 -8.48 10.98 -0.72
C LEU A 37 -8.63 10.63 -2.21
N ASN A 38 -9.74 9.99 -2.60
CA ASN A 38 -10.03 9.54 -3.95
C ASN A 38 -8.88 8.72 -4.57
N LEU A 39 -8.25 7.90 -3.74
CA LEU A 39 -7.18 7.02 -4.15
C LEU A 39 -7.78 5.77 -4.80
N ASP A 40 -7.48 5.53 -6.08
CA ASP A 40 -7.88 4.32 -6.80
C ASP A 40 -6.97 3.15 -6.35
N THR A 41 -7.27 2.64 -5.15
CA THR A 41 -6.38 1.75 -4.39
C THR A 41 -7.18 0.69 -3.64
N SER A 42 -6.70 -0.55 -3.68
CA SER A 42 -7.24 -1.64 -2.88
C SER A 42 -6.55 -1.71 -1.52
N VAL A 43 -7.33 -1.83 -0.44
CA VAL A 43 -6.81 -1.96 0.93
C VAL A 43 -6.94 -3.42 1.39
N ILE A 44 -5.82 -4.11 1.53
CA ILE A 44 -5.74 -5.50 1.95
C ILE A 44 -5.12 -5.56 3.36
N PRO A 45 -5.83 -6.03 4.39
CA PRO A 45 -5.24 -6.20 5.72
C PRO A 45 -4.18 -7.31 5.71
N LEU A 46 -2.99 -7.02 6.23
CA LEU A 46 -1.91 -7.99 6.42
C LEU A 46 -1.82 -8.47 7.86
N SER A 47 -2.06 -7.58 8.81
CA SER A 47 -2.08 -7.87 10.25
C SER A 47 -3.06 -6.94 10.97
N SER A 48 -3.12 -7.02 12.31
CA SER A 48 -3.93 -6.12 13.13
C SER A 48 -3.55 -4.63 12.98
N CYS A 49 -2.31 -4.34 12.57
CA CYS A 49 -1.80 -2.97 12.43
C CYS A 49 -1.19 -2.68 11.05
N ASN A 50 -1.05 -3.65 10.16
CA ASN A 50 -0.47 -3.45 8.83
C ASN A 50 -1.49 -3.68 7.72
N VAL A 51 -1.44 -2.81 6.71
CA VAL A 51 -2.24 -2.90 5.49
C VAL A 51 -1.34 -2.82 4.27
N LEU A 52 -1.76 -3.51 3.22
CA LEU A 52 -1.20 -3.41 1.89
C LEU A 52 -2.14 -2.55 1.05
N LEU A 53 -1.60 -1.47 0.51
CA LEU A 53 -2.26 -0.58 -0.43
C LEU A 53 -1.79 -0.94 -1.83
N VAL A 54 -2.69 -1.47 -2.66
CA VAL A 54 -2.38 -1.81 -4.05
C VAL A 54 -2.99 -0.74 -4.96
N PHE A 55 -2.13 0.10 -5.52
CA PHE A 55 -2.53 1.19 -6.41
C PHE A 55 -2.77 0.65 -7.81
N LYS A 56 -3.71 1.26 -8.53
CA LYS A 56 -3.93 0.92 -9.95
C LYS A 56 -2.76 1.36 -10.83
N GLU A 57 -2.12 2.47 -10.47
CA GLU A 57 -1.02 3.09 -11.20
C GLU A 57 0.17 3.34 -10.27
N ALA A 58 1.39 3.03 -10.73
CA ALA A 58 2.62 3.24 -9.95
C ALA A 58 2.88 4.74 -9.69
N SER A 59 2.46 5.62 -10.60
CA SER A 59 2.53 7.07 -10.41
C SER A 59 1.73 7.54 -9.19
N LYS A 60 0.56 6.93 -8.94
CA LYS A 60 -0.28 7.25 -7.77
C LYS A 60 0.31 6.73 -6.47
N ARG A 61 0.97 5.56 -6.51
CA ARG A 61 1.82 5.10 -5.41
C ARG A 61 2.90 6.13 -5.09
N ASP A 62 3.62 6.64 -6.09
CA ASP A 62 4.68 7.63 -5.88
C ASP A 62 4.18 8.98 -5.36
N GLU A 63 2.99 9.40 -5.79
CA GLU A 63 2.31 10.58 -5.25
C GLU A 63 1.93 10.39 -3.78
N PHE A 64 1.39 9.21 -3.44
CA PHE A 64 1.05 8.84 -2.07
C PHE A 64 2.28 8.76 -1.16
N LEU A 65 3.40 8.20 -1.62
CA LEU A 65 4.64 8.09 -0.84
C LEU A 65 5.21 9.46 -0.44
N LYS A 66 4.94 10.52 -1.21
CA LYS A 66 5.33 11.90 -0.86
C LYS A 66 4.48 12.46 0.27
N HIS A 67 3.21 12.05 0.36
CA HIS A 67 2.22 12.55 1.31
C HIS A 67 1.25 11.44 1.76
N PRO A 68 1.68 10.52 2.65
CA PRO A 68 0.90 9.32 3.02
C PRO A 68 -0.43 9.53 3.77
N GLY A 69 -0.83 10.78 4.00
CA GLY A 69 -2.01 11.11 4.80
C GLY A 69 -1.75 11.02 6.30
N GLU A 70 -2.68 11.56 7.10
CA GLU A 70 -2.50 11.80 8.54
C GLU A 70 -2.66 10.54 9.43
N PHE A 71 -3.15 9.42 8.86
CA PHE A 71 -3.47 8.20 9.59
C PHE A 71 -2.56 7.00 9.28
N MET A 72 -1.53 7.21 8.47
CA MET A 72 -0.65 6.14 8.01
C MET A 72 0.80 6.51 8.24
N ASP A 73 1.51 5.66 8.98
CA ASP A 73 2.96 5.63 8.93
C ASP A 73 3.35 4.70 7.78
N ILE A 74 4.03 5.24 6.77
CA ILE A 74 4.62 4.41 5.73
C ILE A 74 5.73 3.58 6.38
N VAL A 75 5.51 2.27 6.50
CA VAL A 75 6.60 1.33 6.82
C VAL A 75 7.17 0.87 5.49
N CYS A 76 7.86 1.79 4.84
CA CYS A 76 8.55 1.51 3.59
C CYS A 76 9.79 0.68 3.94
N SER A 77 9.64 -0.63 3.93
CA SER A 77 10.77 -1.47 3.57
C SER A 77 10.85 -1.41 2.04
N GLU A 78 11.77 -0.63 1.49
CA GLU A 78 12.18 -0.84 0.11
C GLU A 78 12.60 -2.32 0.02
N PHE A 79 11.92 -3.10 -0.82
CA PHE A 79 12.45 -4.37 -1.27
C PHE A 79 13.66 -4.03 -2.14
N ASN A 80 14.82 -3.84 -1.52
CA ASN A 80 16.08 -3.75 -2.25
C ASN A 80 16.25 -5.08 -2.99
N SER A 81 16.27 -5.01 -4.32
CA SER A 81 16.76 -6.07 -5.20
C SER A 81 18.23 -6.39 -4.93
#